data_AF-A0A2B4SQV6-F1
#
_entry.id   AF-A0A2B4SQV6-F1
#
_cell.length_a   1.000
_cell.length_b   1.000
_cell.length_c   1.000
_cell.angle_alpha   90.00
_cell.angle_beta   90.00
_cell.angle_gamma   90.00
#
_symmetry.space_group_name_H-M   'P 1'
#
loop_
_entity.id
_entity.type
_entity.pdbx_description
1 polymer ?
#
loop_
_entity_poly.entity_id
_entity_poly.type
_entity_poly.pdbx_seq_one_letter_code
_entity_poly.pdbx_strand_id
1 'polypeptide(L)'
;MAASTEEESLQSNSMSEKSSLSFEKQEDSEGRRMVLFRKVMKKCLDKIMAAGSQEKFANCFTAMREKNPAEFRNITEQLMEHLQNNIEKEIDLMIKQEDLVHFFNELDHIVAASNKEDSQPAWRPSGDPEKDVIDHVMQVKLAYKEQLKHILQQVESENEKLKEEVLPKRDKLLESERRINEKTNSLREAAEYCIENNSAVLHDQSVLLST
;
A
#
# COMPACT_ATOMS: atom_id res chain seq x y z
N MET A 1 -19.73 36.26 30.27
CA MET A 1 -18.34 36.68 30.55
C MET A 1 -17.58 35.46 31.03
N ALA A 2 -16.40 35.21 30.44
CA ALA A 2 -15.35 34.22 30.80
C ALA A 2 -15.81 32.75 30.87
N ALA A 3 -15.50 31.85 29.93
CA ALA A 3 -14.23 31.52 29.27
C ALA A 3 -13.12 31.17 30.26
N SER A 4 -12.95 29.87 30.51
CA SER A 4 -11.70 29.28 31.00
C SER A 4 -11.37 28.10 30.10
N THR A 5 -10.36 28.36 29.28
CA THR A 5 -9.68 27.49 28.35
C THR A 5 -8.68 26.64 29.14
N GLU A 6 -8.76 25.32 29.06
CA GLU A 6 -7.65 24.44 29.39
C GLU A 6 -7.09 23.93 28.06
N GLU A 7 -5.99 24.56 27.64
CA GLU A 7 -5.10 24.05 26.61
C GLU A 7 -4.22 22.97 27.24
N GLU A 8 -4.50 21.70 26.95
CA GLU A 8 -3.53 20.63 27.12
C GLU A 8 -2.99 20.17 25.77
N SER A 9 -1.66 20.08 25.76
CA SER A 9 -0.76 19.82 24.67
C SER A 9 -0.91 18.41 24.12
N LEU A 10 -1.10 18.29 22.80
CA LEU A 10 -0.83 17.06 22.07
C LEU A 10 0.33 17.30 21.10
N GLN A 11 1.51 16.96 21.60
CA GLN A 11 2.70 16.75 20.82
C GLN A 11 2.50 15.60 19.83
N SER A 12 2.87 15.88 18.59
CA SER A 12 3.57 14.98 17.65
C SER A 12 3.10 13.54 17.52
N ASN A 13 2.51 13.21 16.37
CA ASN A 13 2.83 11.95 15.72
C ASN A 13 2.91 12.12 14.20
N SER A 14 4.13 12.44 13.75
CA SER A 14 4.53 12.35 12.35
C SER A 14 4.69 10.87 12.01
N MET A 15 3.66 10.27 11.40
CA MET A 15 3.74 8.92 10.83
C MET A 15 4.04 9.00 9.33
N SER A 16 5.34 8.98 9.04
CA SER A 16 5.93 8.08 8.05
C SER A 16 5.40 8.13 6.61
N GLU A 17 5.57 9.27 5.94
CA GLU A 17 5.87 9.28 4.51
C GLU A 17 7.34 8.89 4.29
N LYS A 18 7.62 7.59 4.34
CA LYS A 18 8.87 6.99 3.84
C LYS A 18 8.51 5.86 2.89
N SER A 19 8.08 6.24 1.69
CA SER A 19 8.25 5.41 0.48
C SER A 19 9.20 6.13 -0.49
N SER A 20 10.24 6.76 0.05
CA SER A 20 11.43 7.03 -0.74
C SER A 20 12.19 5.72 -0.79
N LEU A 21 12.04 4.98 -1.89
CA LEU A 21 12.97 3.93 -2.29
C LEU A 21 14.35 4.56 -2.38
N SER A 22 15.05 4.57 -1.25
CA SER A 22 16.49 4.79 -1.19
C SER A 22 17.13 3.54 -1.80
N PHE A 23 17.19 3.52 -3.13
CA PHE A 23 18.14 2.69 -3.84
C PHE A 23 19.51 3.24 -3.48
N GLU A 24 20.16 2.59 -2.51
CA GLU A 24 21.58 2.75 -2.30
C GLU A 24 22.25 2.46 -3.64
N LYS A 25 22.89 3.46 -4.24
CA LYS A 25 23.78 3.26 -5.39
C LYS A 25 24.92 2.37 -4.92
N GLN A 26 24.74 1.06 -5.03
CA GLN A 26 25.87 0.14 -5.04
C GLN A 26 26.78 0.58 -6.19
N GLU A 27 28.09 0.61 -5.92
CA GLU A 27 29.11 0.72 -6.96
C GLU A 27 28.97 -0.50 -7.87
N ASP A 28 28.12 -0.35 -8.87
CA ASP A 28 27.68 -1.38 -9.76
C ASP A 28 28.81 -1.67 -10.76
N SER A 29 29.56 -2.73 -10.51
CA SER A 29 30.41 -3.34 -11.53
C SER A 29 29.54 -3.59 -12.77
N GLU A 30 30.04 -3.25 -13.96
CA GLU A 30 29.25 -3.33 -15.18
C GLU A 30 28.70 -4.75 -15.42
N GLY A 31 27.39 -4.90 -15.40
CA GLY A 31 26.72 -6.17 -15.67
C GLY A 31 26.86 -6.63 -17.12
N ARG A 32 26.44 -7.87 -17.38
CA ARG A 32 26.61 -8.51 -18.70
C ARG A 32 25.93 -7.69 -19.81
N ARG A 33 24.74 -7.15 -19.55
CA ARG A 33 23.98 -6.36 -20.52
C ARG A 33 24.66 -5.02 -20.82
N MET A 34 25.21 -4.35 -19.82
CA MET A 34 25.93 -3.08 -20.01
C MET A 34 27.17 -3.26 -20.89
N VAL A 35 27.96 -4.32 -20.63
CA VAL A 35 29.13 -4.66 -21.46
C VAL A 35 28.74 -4.94 -22.91
N LEU A 36 27.63 -5.67 -23.12
CA LEU A 36 27.11 -5.92 -24.46
C LEU A 36 26.64 -4.62 -25.14
N PHE A 37 25.96 -3.74 -24.42
CA PHE A 37 25.54 -2.44 -24.93
C PHE A 37 26.73 -1.60 -25.39
N ARG A 38 27.77 -1.42 -24.55
CA ARG A 38 29.01 -0.71 -24.93
C ARG A 38 29.65 -1.33 -26.17
N LYS A 39 29.70 -2.66 -26.23
CA LYS A 39 30.28 -3.39 -27.37
C LYS A 39 29.51 -3.13 -28.66
N VAL A 40 28.18 -3.13 -28.61
CA VAL A 40 27.33 -2.85 -29.78
C VAL A 40 27.51 -1.39 -30.21
N MET A 41 27.48 -0.44 -29.29
CA MET A 41 27.65 0.98 -29.58
C MET A 41 29.02 1.26 -30.21
N LYS A 42 30.10 0.71 -29.65
CA LYS A 42 31.45 0.81 -30.21
C LYS A 42 31.52 0.22 -31.62
N LYS A 43 30.95 -0.98 -31.83
CA LYS A 43 30.92 -1.61 -33.15
C LYS A 43 30.10 -0.81 -34.17
N CYS A 44 29.03 -0.14 -33.74
CA CYS A 44 28.28 0.78 -34.60
C CYS A 44 29.11 1.99 -34.99
N LEU A 45 29.82 2.60 -34.03
CA LEU A 45 30.73 3.71 -34.30
C LEU A 45 31.85 3.30 -35.26
N ASP A 46 32.51 2.16 -35.04
CA ASP A 46 33.55 1.64 -35.93
C ASP A 46 33.04 1.48 -37.37
N LYS A 47 31.79 1.02 -37.55
CA LYS A 47 31.16 0.91 -38.87
C LYS A 47 30.89 2.27 -39.52
N ILE A 48 30.46 3.26 -38.75
CA ILE A 48 30.24 4.64 -39.25
C ILE A 48 31.58 5.24 -39.68
N MET A 49 32.62 5.07 -38.85
CA MET A 49 33.96 5.55 -39.14
C MET A 49 34.57 4.88 -40.38
N ALA A 50 34.40 3.56 -40.52
CA ALA A 50 34.83 2.83 -41.72
C ALA A 50 34.05 3.25 -42.99
N ALA A 51 32.77 3.57 -42.86
CA ALA A 51 31.96 4.07 -43.97
C ALA A 51 32.41 5.46 -44.43
N GLY A 52 32.90 6.30 -43.51
CA GLY A 52 33.46 7.64 -43.75
C GLY A 52 34.94 7.66 -44.12
N SER A 53 35.50 6.57 -44.67
CA SER A 53 36.93 6.47 -45.01
C SER A 53 37.46 7.70 -45.75
N GLN A 54 38.68 8.10 -45.42
CA GLN A 54 39.40 9.23 -46.03
C GLN A 54 39.41 9.20 -47.57
N GLU A 55 39.44 8.01 -48.18
CA GLU A 55 39.38 7.82 -49.63
C GLU A 55 38.07 8.36 -50.24
N LYS A 56 36.93 8.09 -49.59
CA LYS A 56 35.64 8.60 -50.03
C LYS A 56 35.56 10.12 -49.90
N PHE A 57 36.09 10.68 -48.82
CA PHE A 57 36.21 12.14 -48.66
C PHE A 57 37.11 12.76 -49.74
N ALA A 58 38.25 12.13 -50.03
CA ALA A 58 39.19 12.59 -51.06
C ALA A 58 38.59 12.54 -52.47
N ASN A 59 37.71 11.58 -52.75
CA ASN A 59 37.00 11.46 -54.02
C ASN A 59 35.88 12.50 -54.19
N CYS A 60 35.27 12.96 -53.10
CA CYS A 60 34.25 14.02 -53.15
C CYS A 60 34.86 15.43 -53.32
N PHE A 61 36.11 15.64 -52.88
CA PHE A 61 36.75 16.97 -52.86
C PHE A 61 38.07 17.00 -53.67
N THR A 62 38.03 16.51 -54.91
CA THR A 62 39.20 16.38 -55.79
C THR A 62 39.94 17.69 -56.04
N ALA A 63 39.21 18.77 -56.35
CA ALA A 63 39.79 20.09 -56.64
C ALA A 63 40.52 20.72 -55.45
N MET A 64 40.11 20.41 -54.22
CA MET A 64 40.75 20.91 -52.99
C MET A 64 41.97 20.08 -52.63
N ARG A 65 41.86 18.75 -52.77
CA ARG A 65 42.96 17.80 -52.59
C ARG A 65 44.14 18.10 -53.51
N GLU A 66 43.88 18.38 -54.78
CA GLU A 66 44.94 18.63 -55.78
C GLU A 66 45.71 19.93 -55.53
N LYS A 67 45.05 20.94 -54.94
CA LYS A 67 45.71 22.20 -54.57
C LYS A 67 46.61 22.04 -53.34
N ASN A 68 46.13 21.37 -52.30
CA ASN A 68 46.85 21.21 -51.02
C ASN A 68 46.58 19.83 -50.40
N PRO A 69 47.28 18.76 -50.84
CA PRO A 69 47.01 17.40 -50.39
C PRO A 69 47.36 17.15 -48.91
N ALA A 70 48.41 17.80 -48.41
CA ALA A 70 48.85 17.65 -47.02
C ALA A 70 47.84 18.26 -46.02
N GLU A 71 47.38 19.48 -46.27
CA GLU A 71 46.38 20.17 -45.45
C GLU A 71 45.02 19.47 -45.50
N PHE A 72 44.60 19.03 -46.68
CA PHE A 72 43.33 18.31 -46.85
C PHE A 72 43.31 16.99 -46.06
N ARG A 73 44.43 16.24 -46.06
CA ARG A 73 44.57 15.05 -45.24
C ARG A 73 44.46 15.37 -43.75
N ASN A 74 45.18 16.38 -43.28
CA ASN A 74 45.18 16.78 -41.88
C ASN A 74 43.77 17.16 -41.40
N ILE A 75 43.04 17.97 -42.18
CA ILE A 75 41.66 18.36 -41.86
C ILE A 75 40.73 17.13 -41.79
N THR A 76 40.88 16.19 -42.73
CA THR A 76 40.03 14.98 -42.76
C THR A 76 40.33 14.06 -41.57
N GLU A 77 41.60 13.90 -41.19
CA GLU A 77 42.02 13.15 -40.01
C GLU A 77 41.47 13.79 -38.73
N GLN A 78 41.62 15.11 -38.56
CA GLN A 78 41.07 15.85 -37.42
C GLN A 78 39.55 15.75 -37.33
N LEU A 79 38.84 15.87 -38.46
CA LEU A 79 37.38 15.75 -38.49
C LEU A 79 36.94 14.37 -37.99
N MET A 80 37.58 13.31 -38.48
CA MET A 80 37.25 11.94 -38.11
C MET A 80 37.57 11.66 -36.64
N GLU A 81 38.73 12.10 -36.15
CA GLU A 81 39.11 11.97 -34.74
C GLU A 81 38.16 12.74 -33.81
N HIS A 82 37.85 14.00 -34.15
CA HIS A 82 36.89 14.80 -33.38
C HIS A 82 35.49 14.20 -33.38
N LEU A 83 35.02 13.69 -34.53
CA LEU A 83 33.72 13.04 -34.61
C LEU A 83 33.66 11.80 -33.72
N GLN A 84 34.68 10.94 -33.79
CA GLN A 84 34.76 9.75 -32.93
C GLN A 84 34.78 10.12 -31.46
N ASN A 85 35.69 11.01 -31.04
CA ASN A 85 35.83 11.41 -29.65
C ASN A 85 34.57 12.08 -29.10
N ASN A 86 33.88 12.90 -29.90
CA ASN A 86 32.65 13.55 -29.48
C ASN A 86 31.52 12.54 -29.31
N ILE A 87 31.37 11.58 -30.24
CA ILE A 87 30.34 10.54 -30.12
C ILE A 87 30.62 9.62 -28.92
N GLU A 88 31.88 9.20 -28.70
CA GLU A 88 32.23 8.36 -27.55
C GLU A 88 31.94 9.07 -26.22
N LYS A 89 32.32 10.35 -26.11
CA LYS A 89 32.00 11.17 -24.94
C LYS A 89 30.51 11.35 -24.73
N GLU A 90 29.75 11.58 -25.78
CA GLU A 90 28.30 11.75 -25.70
C GLU A 90 27.62 10.45 -25.24
N ILE A 91 28.04 9.30 -25.78
CA ILE A 91 27.55 7.98 -25.34
C ILE A 91 27.84 7.78 -23.85
N ASP A 92 29.06 8.07 -23.39
CA ASP A 92 29.41 7.95 -21.98
C ASP A 92 28.65 8.93 -21.08
N LEU A 93 28.35 10.13 -21.57
CA LEU A 93 27.53 11.11 -20.88
C LEU A 93 26.09 10.61 -20.73
N MET A 94 25.47 10.13 -21.81
CA MET A 94 24.12 9.56 -21.79
C MET A 94 24.02 8.37 -20.84
N ILE A 95 25.01 7.46 -20.85
CA ILE A 95 25.08 6.31 -19.94
C ILE A 95 25.05 6.76 -18.48
N LYS A 96 25.76 7.85 -18.15
CA LYS A 96 25.80 8.40 -16.79
C LYS A 96 24.53 9.17 -16.42
N GLN A 97 23.96 9.93 -17.35
CA GLN A 97 22.76 10.73 -17.14
C GLN A 97 21.52 9.85 -16.91
N GLU A 98 21.38 8.79 -17.70
CA GLU A 98 20.26 7.86 -17.62
C GLU A 98 20.50 6.72 -16.63
N ASP A 99 21.64 6.72 -15.93
CA ASP A 99 22.03 5.69 -14.96
C ASP A 99 21.91 4.26 -15.52
N LEU A 100 22.26 4.08 -16.81
CA LEU A 100 22.00 2.84 -17.54
C LEU A 100 22.69 1.62 -16.91
N VAL A 101 23.84 1.83 -16.26
CA VAL A 101 24.57 0.75 -15.57
C VAL A 101 23.69 0.14 -14.49
N HIS A 102 23.05 0.99 -13.68
CA HIS A 102 22.16 0.56 -12.61
C HIS A 102 20.94 -0.17 -13.15
N PHE A 103 20.23 0.41 -14.13
CA PHE A 103 19.03 -0.22 -14.70
C PHE A 103 19.33 -1.54 -15.42
N PHE A 104 20.47 -1.65 -16.10
CA PHE A 104 20.85 -2.93 -16.72
C PHE A 104 21.21 -3.99 -15.67
N ASN A 105 21.85 -3.60 -14.56
CA ASN A 105 22.14 -4.51 -13.46
C ASN A 105 20.85 -4.95 -12.76
N GLU A 106 19.93 -4.03 -12.48
CA GLU A 106 18.62 -4.36 -11.91
C GLU A 106 17.83 -5.32 -12.82
N LEU A 107 17.86 -5.08 -14.13
CA LEU A 107 17.26 -6.00 -15.09
C LEU A 107 17.94 -7.37 -15.10
N ASP A 108 19.26 -7.44 -14.91
CA ASP A 108 20.01 -8.70 -14.75
C ASP A 108 19.56 -9.43 -13.48
N HIS A 109 19.35 -8.71 -12.37
CA HIS A 109 18.80 -9.26 -11.13
C HIS A 109 17.36 -9.76 -11.29
N ILE A 110 16.47 -9.00 -11.93
CA ILE A 110 15.07 -9.41 -12.17
C ILE A 110 15.02 -10.69 -13.02
N VAL A 111 15.84 -10.78 -14.06
CA VAL A 111 15.88 -11.99 -14.91
C VAL A 111 16.53 -13.17 -14.19
N ALA A 112 17.47 -12.93 -13.27
CA ALA A 112 18.01 -13.99 -12.42
C ALA A 112 16.99 -14.49 -11.38
N ALA A 113 16.17 -13.58 -10.82
CA ALA A 113 15.12 -13.90 -9.86
C ALA A 113 13.88 -14.54 -10.50
N SER A 114 13.66 -14.35 -11.81
CA SER A 114 12.56 -14.99 -12.52
C SER A 114 12.74 -16.50 -12.62
N ASN A 115 11.71 -17.26 -12.26
CA ASN A 115 11.67 -18.71 -12.41
C ASN A 115 11.68 -19.08 -13.89
N LYS A 116 12.78 -19.65 -14.38
CA LYS A 116 12.93 -20.07 -15.79
C LYS A 116 12.14 -21.34 -16.12
N GLU A 117 11.55 -21.98 -15.12
CA GLU A 117 10.79 -23.22 -15.25
C GLU A 117 9.33 -22.97 -15.63
N ASP A 118 8.82 -21.75 -15.39
CA ASP A 118 7.48 -21.35 -15.80
C ASP A 118 7.49 -21.06 -17.31
N SER A 119 7.07 -22.05 -18.10
CA SER A 119 6.92 -21.92 -19.57
C SER A 119 5.76 -21.01 -19.99
N GLN A 120 5.01 -20.45 -19.03
CA GLN A 120 3.88 -19.58 -19.33
C GLN A 120 4.36 -18.15 -19.64
N PRO A 121 3.75 -17.48 -20.62
CA PRO A 121 4.03 -16.07 -20.88
C PRO A 121 3.79 -15.24 -19.62
N ALA A 122 4.77 -14.45 -19.22
CA ALA A 122 4.60 -13.50 -18.12
C ALA A 122 3.49 -12.50 -18.45
N TRP A 123 2.73 -12.10 -17.43
CA TRP A 123 1.65 -11.12 -17.57
C TRP A 123 2.14 -9.81 -18.23
N ARG A 124 1.27 -9.18 -19.02
CA ARG A 124 1.51 -7.90 -19.66
C ARG A 124 0.28 -7.01 -19.44
N PRO A 125 0.45 -5.69 -19.27
CA PRO A 125 -0.66 -4.75 -19.17
C PRO A 125 -1.63 -4.95 -20.33
N SER A 126 -2.91 -5.12 -20.01
CA SER A 126 -3.95 -5.36 -21.00
C SER A 126 -4.34 -4.07 -21.75
N GLY A 127 -3.92 -2.91 -21.23
CA GLY A 127 -4.31 -1.59 -21.73
C GLY A 127 -5.60 -1.08 -21.09
N ASP A 128 -6.20 -1.87 -20.18
CA ASP A 128 -7.35 -1.50 -19.37
C ASP A 128 -6.88 -1.30 -17.91
N PRO A 129 -6.79 -0.04 -17.44
CA PRO A 129 -6.30 0.26 -16.09
C PRO A 129 -7.11 -0.42 -14.99
N GLU A 130 -8.41 -0.61 -15.18
CA GLU A 130 -9.26 -1.24 -14.17
C GLU A 130 -8.87 -2.69 -13.94
N LYS A 131 -8.48 -3.41 -14.99
CA LYS A 131 -8.05 -4.81 -14.91
C LYS A 131 -6.62 -4.94 -14.40
N ASP A 132 -5.75 -4.04 -14.84
CA ASP A 132 -4.31 -4.12 -14.56
C ASP A 132 -4.01 -3.79 -13.08
N VAL A 133 -4.85 -2.96 -12.45
CA VAL A 133 -4.68 -2.56 -11.03
C VAL A 133 -5.24 -3.59 -10.04
N ILE A 134 -6.09 -4.54 -10.49
CA ILE A 134 -6.74 -5.52 -9.61
C ILE A 134 -5.72 -6.28 -8.77
N ASP A 135 -4.69 -6.83 -9.40
CA ASP A 135 -3.71 -7.67 -8.71
C ASP A 135 -2.89 -6.87 -7.68
N HIS A 136 -2.52 -5.64 -8.04
CA HIS A 136 -1.83 -4.73 -7.12
C HIS A 136 -2.68 -4.37 -5.90
N VAL A 137 -3.95 -4.04 -6.12
CA VAL A 137 -4.89 -3.66 -5.04
C VAL A 137 -5.35 -4.88 -4.25
N MET A 138 -5.30 -6.08 -4.82
CA MET A 138 -5.73 -7.31 -4.17
C MET A 138 -4.97 -7.54 -2.86
N GLN A 139 -3.66 -7.31 -2.84
CA GLN A 139 -2.84 -7.51 -1.63
C GLN A 139 -3.29 -6.61 -0.47
N VAL A 140 -3.55 -5.33 -0.76
CA VAL A 140 -4.07 -4.38 0.24
C VAL A 140 -5.46 -4.80 0.72
N LYS A 141 -6.34 -5.21 -0.21
CA LYS A 141 -7.68 -5.69 0.14
C LYS A 141 -7.66 -6.95 0.98
N LEU A 142 -6.73 -7.88 0.73
CA LEU A 142 -6.56 -9.10 1.53
C LEU A 142 -6.08 -8.78 2.94
N ALA A 143 -5.10 -7.88 3.09
CA ALA A 143 -4.65 -7.43 4.42
C ALA A 143 -5.79 -6.79 5.22
N TYR A 144 -6.57 -5.91 4.58
CA TYR A 144 -7.72 -5.27 5.21
C TYR A 144 -8.83 -6.26 5.58
N LYS A 145 -9.10 -7.24 4.71
CA LYS A 145 -10.05 -8.33 4.99
C LYS A 145 -9.67 -9.10 6.25
N GLU A 146 -8.38 -9.43 6.42
CA GLU A 146 -7.93 -10.18 7.59
C GLU A 146 -8.06 -9.34 8.89
N GLN A 147 -7.75 -8.04 8.83
CA GLN A 147 -7.97 -7.14 9.95
C GLN A 147 -9.45 -7.06 10.36
N LEU A 148 -10.35 -6.89 9.39
CA LEU A 148 -11.79 -6.85 9.66
C LEU A 148 -12.30 -8.16 10.25
N LYS A 149 -11.80 -9.29 9.77
CA LYS A 149 -12.15 -10.60 10.29
C LYS A 149 -11.73 -10.76 11.74
N HIS A 150 -10.53 -10.29 12.11
CA HIS A 150 -10.08 -10.28 13.49
C HIS A 150 -10.99 -9.42 14.39
N ILE A 151 -11.34 -8.21 13.94
CA ILE A 151 -12.24 -7.32 14.69
C ILE A 151 -13.61 -7.98 14.87
N LEU A 152 -14.16 -8.59 13.82
CA LEU A 152 -15.44 -9.29 13.87
C LEU A 152 -15.42 -10.41 14.92
N GLN A 153 -14.39 -11.25 14.91
CA GLN A 153 -14.23 -12.34 15.87
C GLN A 153 -14.14 -11.83 17.32
N GLN A 154 -13.46 -10.71 17.54
CA GLN A 154 -13.37 -10.09 18.86
C GLN A 154 -14.76 -9.63 19.34
N VAL A 155 -15.49 -8.89 18.50
CA VAL A 155 -16.83 -8.38 18.83
C VAL A 155 -17.82 -9.52 19.06
N GLU A 156 -17.77 -10.58 18.25
CA GLU A 156 -18.60 -11.77 18.43
C GLU A 156 -18.31 -12.47 19.77
N SER A 157 -17.04 -12.60 20.14
CA SER A 157 -16.67 -13.19 21.44
C SER A 157 -17.12 -12.34 22.63
N GLU A 158 -16.97 -11.02 22.54
CA GLU A 158 -17.45 -10.09 23.56
C GLU A 158 -18.97 -10.16 23.69
N ASN A 159 -19.71 -10.16 22.58
CA ASN A 159 -21.16 -10.29 22.57
C ASN A 159 -21.63 -11.60 23.21
N GLU A 160 -20.97 -12.72 22.93
CA GLU A 160 -21.35 -14.01 23.53
C GLU A 160 -21.09 -14.01 25.04
N LYS A 161 -19.98 -13.43 25.51
CA LYS A 161 -19.71 -13.24 26.95
C LYS A 161 -20.77 -12.36 27.62
N LEU A 162 -21.14 -11.24 26.98
CA LEU A 162 -22.18 -10.36 27.49
C LEU A 162 -23.53 -11.08 27.57
N LYS A 163 -23.86 -11.89 26.56
CA LYS A 163 -25.09 -12.68 26.52
C LYS A 163 -25.13 -13.72 27.64
N GLU A 164 -24.02 -14.43 27.88
CA GLU A 164 -23.87 -15.36 28.99
C GLU A 164 -24.00 -14.67 30.36
N GLU A 165 -23.57 -13.41 30.49
CA GLU A 165 -23.71 -12.66 31.74
C GLU A 165 -25.12 -12.09 31.96
N VAL A 166 -25.76 -11.58 30.90
CA VAL A 166 -27.02 -10.84 30.98
C VAL A 166 -28.24 -11.77 31.06
N LEU A 167 -28.27 -12.87 30.29
CA LEU A 167 -29.43 -13.77 30.27
C LEU A 167 -29.77 -14.35 31.66
N PRO A 168 -28.81 -14.92 32.42
CA PRO A 168 -29.10 -15.46 33.75
C PRO A 168 -29.52 -14.38 34.75
N LYS A 169 -28.99 -13.16 34.62
CA LYS A 169 -29.41 -12.01 35.45
C LYS A 169 -30.85 -11.63 35.15
N ARG A 170 -31.24 -11.63 33.87
CA ARG A 170 -32.62 -11.36 33.45
C ARG A 170 -33.57 -12.43 33.98
N ASP A 171 -33.19 -13.70 33.94
CA ASP A 171 -34.00 -14.80 34.48
C ASP A 171 -34.20 -14.68 35.99
N LYS A 172 -33.12 -14.38 36.73
CA LYS A 172 -33.18 -14.12 38.18
C LYS A 172 -34.07 -12.91 38.51
N LEU A 173 -34.03 -11.86 37.69
CA LEU A 173 -34.87 -10.68 37.89
C LEU A 173 -36.34 -11.03 37.71
N LEU A 174 -36.70 -11.77 36.65
CA LEU A 174 -38.07 -12.25 36.40
C LEU A 174 -38.58 -13.14 37.54
N GLU A 175 -37.75 -14.05 38.05
CA GLU A 175 -38.10 -14.90 39.19
C GLU A 175 -38.36 -14.06 40.46
N SER A 176 -37.49 -13.06 40.70
CA SER A 176 -37.65 -12.16 41.84
C SER A 176 -38.92 -11.30 41.74
N GLU A 177 -39.25 -10.83 40.54
CA GLU A 177 -40.45 -10.06 40.25
C GLU A 177 -41.72 -10.89 40.51
N ARG A 178 -41.76 -12.15 40.03
CA ARG A 178 -42.85 -13.10 40.32
C ARG A 178 -43.06 -13.26 41.81
N ARG A 179 -41.99 -13.52 42.56
CA ARG A 179 -42.06 -13.71 44.02
C ARG A 179 -42.54 -12.46 44.76
N ILE A 180 -42.14 -11.27 44.31
CA ILE A 180 -42.64 -10.01 44.88
C ILE A 180 -44.12 -9.85 44.58
N ASN A 181 -44.56 -10.15 43.35
CA ASN A 181 -45.94 -10.02 42.95
C ASN A 181 -46.86 -10.99 43.70
N GLU A 182 -46.45 -12.25 43.88
CA GLU A 182 -47.14 -13.24 44.70
C GLU A 182 -47.31 -12.76 46.14
N LYS A 183 -46.22 -12.31 46.78
CA LYS A 183 -46.28 -11.77 48.15
C LYS A 183 -47.17 -10.53 48.25
N THR A 184 -47.11 -9.65 47.26
CA THR A 184 -47.94 -8.44 47.21
C THR A 184 -49.42 -8.81 47.07
N ASN A 185 -49.74 -9.83 46.28
CA ASN A 185 -51.11 -10.34 46.15
C ASN A 185 -51.58 -10.99 47.46
N SER A 186 -50.80 -11.85 48.11
CA SER A 186 -51.17 -12.44 49.41
C SER A 186 -51.36 -11.38 50.50
N LEU A 187 -50.52 -10.34 50.53
CA LEU A 187 -50.69 -9.22 51.46
C LEU A 187 -51.96 -8.41 51.15
N ARG A 188 -52.28 -8.23 49.86
CA ARG A 188 -53.53 -7.57 49.44
C ARG A 188 -54.75 -8.38 49.89
N GLU A 189 -54.76 -9.69 49.66
CA GLU A 189 -55.82 -10.60 50.12
C GLU A 189 -55.98 -10.57 51.65
N ALA A 190 -54.87 -10.60 52.40
CA ALA A 190 -54.90 -10.50 53.86
C ALA A 190 -55.43 -9.13 54.34
N ALA A 191 -55.08 -8.04 53.65
CA ALA A 191 -55.60 -6.71 53.95
C ALA A 191 -57.11 -6.61 53.68
N GLU A 192 -57.59 -7.16 52.56
CA GLU A 192 -59.01 -7.25 52.23
C GLU A 192 -59.77 -8.05 53.30
N TYR A 193 -59.27 -9.22 53.71
CA TYR A 193 -59.86 -10.01 54.80
C TYR A 193 -59.91 -9.25 56.13
N CYS A 194 -58.86 -8.52 56.49
CA CYS A 194 -58.85 -7.70 57.71
C CYS A 194 -59.89 -6.58 57.65
N ILE A 195 -60.06 -5.94 56.49
CA ILE A 195 -61.07 -4.88 56.28
C ILE A 195 -62.48 -5.46 56.42
N GLU A 196 -62.75 -6.59 55.76
CA GLU A 196 -64.06 -7.27 55.84
C GLU A 196 -64.39 -7.71 57.27
N ASN A 197 -63.46 -8.37 57.97
CA ASN A 197 -63.70 -8.84 59.33
C ASN A 197 -63.83 -7.69 60.34
N ASN A 198 -63.06 -6.60 60.19
CA ASN A 198 -63.23 -5.41 61.02
C ASN A 198 -64.58 -4.72 60.77
N SER A 199 -65.04 -4.68 59.51
CA SER A 199 -66.37 -4.15 59.18
C SER A 199 -67.51 -5.01 59.77
N ALA A 200 -67.33 -6.33 59.82
CA ALA A 200 -68.27 -7.26 60.46
C ALA A 200 -68.32 -7.07 61.99
N VAL A 201 -67.16 -6.93 62.64
CA VAL A 201 -67.08 -6.66 64.08
C VAL A 201 -67.70 -5.31 64.45
N LEU A 202 -67.48 -4.28 63.64
CA LEU A 202 -68.11 -2.96 63.83
C LEU A 202 -69.63 -3.00 63.61
N HIS A 203 -70.11 -3.79 62.65
CA HIS A 203 -71.53 -4.02 62.44
C HIS A 203 -72.18 -4.72 63.64
N ASP A 204 -71.55 -5.79 64.16
CA ASP A 204 -72.07 -6.52 65.32
C ASP A 204 -72.07 -5.67 66.61
N GLN A 205 -71.05 -4.83 66.82
CA GLN A 205 -71.07 -3.86 67.92
C GLN A 205 -72.14 -2.78 67.76
N SER A 206 -72.41 -2.31 66.53
CA SER A 206 -73.49 -1.36 66.26
C SER A 206 -74.86 -1.96 66.57
N VAL A 207 -75.06 -3.24 66.28
CA VAL A 207 -76.31 -3.96 66.55
C VAL A 207 -76.50 -4.15 68.07
N LEU A 208 -75.44 -4.49 68.81
CA LEU A 208 -75.47 -4.63 70.28
C LEU A 208 -75.67 -3.30 71.02
N LEU A 209 -75.21 -2.17 70.47
CA LEU A 209 -75.42 -0.85 71.07
C LEU A 209 -76.79 -0.24 70.72
N SER A 210 -77.56 -0.86 69.82
CA SER A 210 -78.88 -0.41 69.38
C SER A 210 -80.06 -1.17 70.03
N THR A 211 -79.76 -2.10 70.95
CA THR A 211 -80.72 -2.85 71.79
C THR A 211 -80.59 -2.47 73.25
#